data_AF-A0A174CMV5-F1
#
_entry.id   AF-A0A174CMV5-F1
#
_cell.length_a   1.000
_cell.length_b   1.000
_cell.length_c   1.000
_cell.angle_alpha   90.00
_cell.angle_beta   90.00
_cell.angle_gamma   90.00
#
_symmetry.space_group_name_H-M   'P 1'
#
loop_
_entity.id
_entity.type
_entity.pdbx_description
1 polymer ?
#
loop_
_entity_poly.entity_id
_entity_poly.type
_entity_poly.pdbx_seq_one_letter_code
_entity_poly.pdbx_strand_id
1 'polypeptide(L)'
;MKLKILVSTIVSIMIWPASIAAQGELIPMIEIPAGNFYMGTLGEDENYDEAPMHKVYISKPFKIGLTEVTNAQYELFCPEHKSLRGKNGFSSEDDEAVVFVTYQDAVAFCDWLTRKEGKTYRLPTEAEWEYACKAGRYWNFYMDDKLPAAW
;
A
#
# COMPACT_ATOMS: atom_id res chain seq x y z
N MET A 1 33.19 -13.39 -67.85
CA MET A 1 34.41 -12.89 -67.17
C MET A 1 33.99 -11.84 -66.14
N LYS A 2 34.31 -12.09 -64.86
CA LYS A 2 34.17 -11.25 -63.64
C LYS A 2 32.79 -10.95 -63.05
N LEU A 3 32.49 -11.74 -62.02
CA LEU A 3 31.72 -11.49 -60.81
C LEU A 3 32.06 -10.14 -60.14
N LYS A 4 31.09 -9.48 -59.49
CA LYS A 4 31.27 -8.72 -58.23
C LYS A 4 29.93 -8.55 -57.50
N ILE A 5 29.86 -9.18 -56.33
CA ILE A 5 28.86 -9.04 -55.27
C ILE A 5 29.16 -7.75 -54.50
N LEU A 6 28.13 -7.01 -54.07
CA LEU A 6 28.25 -5.94 -53.06
C LEU A 6 27.27 -6.26 -51.90
N VAL A 7 27.77 -6.24 -50.66
CA VAL A 7 27.08 -6.56 -49.41
C VAL A 7 27.21 -5.38 -48.44
N SER A 8 26.19 -5.18 -47.58
CA SER A 8 26.22 -4.46 -46.28
C SER A 8 26.36 -2.94 -46.33
N THR A 9 25.74 -2.10 -45.51
CA THR A 9 24.89 -2.11 -44.30
C THR A 9 24.28 -0.67 -44.29
N ILE A 10 23.07 -0.34 -43.84
CA ILE A 10 22.58 -0.27 -42.48
C ILE A 10 21.07 -0.01 -42.63
N VAL A 11 20.24 -0.97 -42.20
CA VAL A 11 18.85 -0.68 -41.84
C VAL A 11 18.95 0.00 -40.48
N SER A 12 18.55 1.27 -40.38
CA SER A 12 18.29 1.90 -39.09
C SER A 12 17.06 1.21 -38.50
N ILE A 13 17.28 0.06 -37.87
CA ILE A 13 16.41 -0.48 -36.85
C ILE A 13 16.49 0.56 -35.73
N MET A 14 15.53 1.47 -35.68
CA MET A 14 15.15 2.08 -34.41
C MET A 14 14.79 0.90 -33.52
N ILE A 15 15.76 0.49 -32.72
CA ILE A 15 15.52 -0.30 -31.52
C ILE A 15 14.74 0.68 -30.64
N TRP A 16 13.43 0.71 -30.83
CA TRP A 16 12.52 1.11 -29.78
C TRP A 16 12.91 0.21 -28.61
N PRO A 17 13.45 0.74 -27.50
CA PRO A 17 13.63 -0.11 -26.34
C PRO A 17 12.22 -0.60 -26.04
N ALA A 18 12.01 -1.90 -26.20
CA ALA A 18 10.78 -2.58 -25.80
C ALA A 18 10.30 -1.89 -24.54
N SER A 19 9.13 -1.25 -24.59
CA SER A 19 8.55 -0.66 -23.39
C SER A 19 8.65 -1.76 -22.33
N ILE A 20 9.52 -1.55 -21.35
CA ILE A 20 9.54 -2.31 -20.12
C ILE A 20 8.09 -2.24 -19.68
N ALA A 21 7.46 -3.42 -19.64
CA ALA A 21 6.05 -3.55 -19.37
C ALA A 21 5.66 -2.64 -18.20
N ALA A 22 4.58 -1.88 -18.36
CA ALA A 22 3.88 -1.37 -17.21
C ALA A 22 3.21 -2.59 -16.56
N GLN A 23 3.98 -3.41 -15.85
CA GLN A 23 3.38 -4.24 -14.81
C GLN A 23 2.67 -3.27 -13.86
N GLY A 24 1.37 -3.45 -13.66
CA GLY A 24 0.60 -2.63 -12.72
C GLY A 24 1.27 -2.60 -11.34
N GLU A 25 0.99 -1.56 -10.56
CA GLU A 25 1.49 -1.45 -9.17
C GLU A 25 1.17 -2.73 -8.41
N LEU A 26 2.16 -3.31 -7.72
CA LEU A 26 1.97 -4.56 -6.98
C LEU A 26 0.89 -4.43 -5.91
N ILE A 27 0.88 -3.25 -5.27
CA ILE A 27 -0.13 -2.85 -4.29
C ILE A 27 -1.02 -1.81 -4.96
N PRO A 28 -2.33 -2.06 -5.13
CA PRO A 28 -3.25 -1.03 -5.58
C PRO A 28 -3.29 0.12 -4.56
N MET A 29 -2.97 1.33 -5.02
CA MET A 29 -2.94 2.53 -4.17
C MET A 29 -4.07 3.49 -4.53
N ILE A 30 -4.66 4.13 -3.53
CA ILE A 30 -5.63 5.21 -3.71
C ILE A 30 -5.05 6.55 -3.24
N GLU A 31 -5.34 7.63 -3.97
CA GLU A 31 -4.93 8.97 -3.60
C GLU A 31 -5.87 9.58 -2.55
N ILE A 32 -5.28 10.11 -1.49
CA ILE A 32 -5.95 10.83 -0.41
C ILE A 32 -5.58 12.31 -0.53
N PRO A 33 -6.56 13.22 -0.72
CA PRO A 33 -6.28 14.64 -0.93
C PRO A 33 -5.77 15.32 0.35
N ALA A 34 -4.95 16.35 0.18
CA ALA A 34 -4.58 17.24 1.28
C ALA A 34 -5.83 17.85 1.94
N GLY A 35 -5.76 18.11 3.24
CA GLY A 35 -6.88 18.65 3.99
C GLY A 35 -6.61 18.73 5.47
N ASN A 36 -7.67 18.82 6.25
CA ASN A 36 -7.60 18.83 7.71
C ASN A 36 -8.80 18.09 8.27
N PHE A 37 -8.62 17.51 9.45
CA PHE A 37 -9.66 16.82 10.19
C PHE A 37 -9.42 16.97 11.68
N TYR A 38 -10.39 16.50 12.46
CA TYR A 38 -10.23 16.34 13.89
C TYR A 38 -9.86 14.87 14.17
N MET A 39 -8.68 14.68 14.74
CA MET A 39 -8.12 13.40 15.13
C MET A 39 -8.47 13.09 16.58
N GLY A 40 -8.78 11.84 16.90
CA GLY A 40 -9.14 11.39 18.24
C GLY A 40 -10.60 11.66 18.61
N THR A 41 -10.91 11.51 19.91
CA THR A 41 -12.26 11.61 20.46
C THR A 41 -12.36 12.64 21.58
N LEU A 42 -13.58 12.95 22.02
CA LEU A 42 -13.82 13.87 23.13
C LEU A 42 -13.48 13.26 24.50
N GLY A 43 -13.13 11.97 24.58
CA GLY A 43 -12.78 11.29 25.82
C GLY A 43 -13.98 10.97 26.72
N GLU A 44 -15.14 10.67 26.13
CA GLU A 44 -16.35 10.28 26.88
C GLU A 44 -16.31 8.82 27.36
N ASP A 45 -15.36 8.00 26.85
CA ASP A 45 -15.21 6.56 27.11
C ASP A 45 -13.80 6.18 27.65
N GLU A 46 -13.53 4.89 27.84
CA GLU A 46 -12.30 4.32 28.44
C GLU A 46 -11.00 4.53 27.61
N ASN A 47 -11.08 5.14 26.43
CA ASN A 47 -9.95 5.43 25.54
C ASN A 47 -9.30 6.79 25.83
N TYR A 48 -8.59 6.87 26.96
CA TYR A 48 -7.90 8.09 27.39
C TYR A 48 -6.78 8.53 26.44
N ASP A 49 -6.18 7.61 25.69
CA ASP A 49 -5.09 7.87 24.74
C ASP A 49 -5.57 8.41 23.39
N GLU A 50 -6.88 8.32 23.10
CA GLU A 50 -7.49 8.93 21.91
C GLU A 50 -7.99 10.36 22.16
N ALA A 51 -7.88 10.86 23.39
CA ALA A 51 -8.30 12.20 23.79
C ALA A 51 -7.09 13.14 24.04
N PRO A 52 -7.23 14.47 23.88
CA PRO A 52 -8.40 15.17 23.35
C PRO A 52 -8.43 15.21 21.82
N MET A 53 -9.65 15.29 21.28
CA MET A 53 -9.86 15.60 19.87
C MET A 53 -9.16 16.91 19.49
N HIS A 54 -8.29 16.85 18.49
CA HIS A 54 -7.50 17.99 18.07
C HIS A 54 -7.38 18.07 16.54
N LYS A 55 -7.16 19.28 16.04
CA LYS A 55 -7.14 19.53 14.60
C LYS A 55 -5.77 19.18 14.00
N VAL A 56 -5.77 18.32 12.98
CA VAL A 56 -4.57 17.89 12.26
C VAL A 56 -4.64 18.33 10.80
N TYR A 57 -3.49 18.72 10.24
CA TYR A 57 -3.35 19.18 8.86
C TYR A 57 -2.53 18.21 8.03
N ILE A 58 -3.16 17.62 7.02
CA ILE A 58 -2.49 16.85 5.97
C ILE A 58 -2.08 17.84 4.88
N SER A 59 -0.82 18.29 4.96
CA SER A 59 -0.31 19.40 4.14
C SER A 59 -0.16 19.09 2.65
N LYS A 60 -0.04 17.81 2.28
CA LYS A 60 0.13 17.34 0.90
C LYS A 60 -0.72 16.09 0.68
N PRO A 61 -1.23 15.87 -0.54
CA PRO A 61 -1.86 14.59 -0.86
C PRO A 61 -0.84 13.46 -0.71
N PHE A 62 -1.32 12.29 -0.34
CA PHE A 62 -0.53 11.06 -0.24
C PHE A 62 -1.33 9.91 -0.83
N LYS A 63 -0.69 8.75 -1.02
CA LYS A 63 -1.38 7.53 -1.41
C LYS A 63 -1.31 6.51 -0.28
N ILE A 64 -2.37 5.73 -0.12
CA ILE A 64 -2.43 4.61 0.83
C ILE A 64 -2.91 3.35 0.09
N GLY A 65 -2.55 2.17 0.61
CA GLY A 65 -3.03 0.91 0.06
C GLY A 65 -4.56 0.87 0.07
N LEU A 66 -5.16 0.44 -1.05
CA LEU A 66 -6.61 0.30 -1.15
C LEU A 66 -7.14 -0.80 -0.21
N THR A 67 -6.31 -1.81 0.03
CA THR A 67 -6.54 -2.91 0.96
C THR A 67 -5.29 -3.09 1.83
N GLU A 68 -5.38 -3.90 2.88
CA GLU A 68 -4.20 -4.46 3.51
C GLU A 68 -3.33 -5.22 2.49
N VAL A 69 -2.04 -5.34 2.79
CA VAL A 69 -1.11 -6.16 2.00
C VAL A 69 -1.51 -7.62 2.16
N THR A 70 -1.68 -8.34 1.06
CA THR A 70 -2.12 -9.74 1.10
C THR A 70 -0.96 -10.71 1.33
N ASN A 71 -1.28 -11.94 1.72
CA ASN A 71 -0.29 -13.02 1.82
C ASN A 71 0.51 -13.19 0.52
N ALA A 72 -0.18 -13.27 -0.63
CA ALA A 72 0.48 -13.44 -1.91
C ALA A 72 1.42 -12.27 -2.27
N GLN A 73 1.06 -11.04 -1.91
CA GLN A 73 1.92 -9.86 -2.14
C GLN A 73 3.15 -9.88 -1.22
N TYR A 74 2.98 -10.18 0.06
CA TYR A 74 4.07 -10.21 1.04
C TYR A 74 5.06 -11.35 0.76
N GLU A 75 4.57 -12.49 0.27
CA GLU A 75 5.42 -13.65 -0.08
C GLU A 75 6.33 -13.40 -1.29
N LEU A 76 6.08 -12.35 -2.09
CA LEU A 76 7.06 -11.91 -3.09
C LEU A 76 8.31 -11.28 -2.46
N PHE A 77 8.21 -10.80 -1.22
CA PHE A 77 9.31 -10.29 -0.41
C PHE A 77 9.91 -11.39 0.48
N CYS A 78 9.07 -12.17 1.16
CA CYS A 78 9.48 -13.22 2.09
C CYS A 78 8.71 -14.53 1.81
N PRO A 79 9.17 -15.36 0.85
CA PRO A 79 8.47 -16.59 0.45
C PRO A 79 8.26 -17.57 1.60
N GLU A 80 9.19 -17.60 2.57
CA GLU A 80 9.14 -18.49 3.72
C GLU A 80 7.98 -18.16 4.68
N HIS A 81 7.46 -16.92 4.62
CA HIS A 81 6.30 -16.48 5.41
C HIS A 81 5.04 -17.30 5.11
N LYS A 82 4.98 -17.96 3.94
CA LYS A 82 3.91 -18.89 3.58
C LYS A 82 3.66 -19.99 4.63
N SER A 83 4.69 -20.35 5.40
CA SER A 83 4.58 -21.31 6.51
C SER A 83 3.70 -20.84 7.68
N LEU A 84 3.38 -19.55 7.77
CA LEU A 84 2.54 -18.97 8.83
C LEU A 84 1.06 -18.84 8.45
N ARG A 85 0.69 -19.16 7.21
CA ARG A 85 -0.71 -19.16 6.76
C ARG A 85 -1.56 -20.13 7.58
N GLY A 86 -2.77 -19.69 7.92
CA GLY A 86 -3.73 -20.49 8.70
C GLY A 86 -3.27 -20.78 10.14
N LYS A 87 -2.16 -20.19 10.59
CA LYS A 87 -1.69 -20.37 11.96
C LYS A 87 -2.74 -19.84 12.93
N ASN A 88 -3.14 -20.69 13.88
CA ASN A 88 -4.25 -20.44 14.81
C ASN A 88 -5.60 -20.13 14.11
N GLY A 89 -5.78 -20.55 12.85
CA GLY A 89 -7.00 -20.32 12.08
C GLY A 89 -7.11 -18.93 11.44
N PHE A 90 -6.02 -18.14 11.40
CA PHE A 90 -6.02 -16.81 10.77
C PHE A 90 -5.32 -16.82 9.42
N SER A 91 -5.86 -16.07 8.46
CA SER A 91 -5.25 -15.70 7.17
C SER A 91 -4.56 -16.88 6.45
N SER A 92 -5.37 -17.67 5.75
CA SER A 92 -4.95 -18.87 5.02
C SER A 92 -4.81 -18.63 3.51
N GLU A 93 -5.66 -17.79 2.93
CA GLU A 93 -5.76 -17.65 1.48
C GLU A 93 -4.83 -16.56 0.91
N ASP A 94 -4.67 -16.54 -0.42
CA ASP A 94 -3.74 -15.65 -1.13
C ASP A 94 -4.12 -14.16 -1.03
N ASP A 95 -5.42 -13.86 -1.00
CA ASP A 95 -6.02 -12.52 -1.00
C ASP A 95 -6.36 -12.01 0.40
N GLU A 96 -6.14 -12.81 1.43
CA GLU A 96 -6.28 -12.39 2.84
C GLU A 96 -5.07 -11.56 3.30
N ALA A 97 -5.33 -10.65 4.24
CA ALA A 97 -4.31 -9.77 4.81
C ALA A 97 -3.20 -10.56 5.48
N VAL A 98 -1.94 -10.21 5.21
CA VAL A 98 -0.80 -10.84 5.87
C VAL A 98 -0.81 -10.51 7.37
N VAL A 99 -0.62 -11.54 8.21
CA VAL A 99 -0.61 -11.43 9.68
C VAL A 99 0.64 -12.08 10.26
N PHE A 100 0.90 -11.87 11.55
CA PHE A 100 2.14 -12.30 12.24
C PHE A 100 3.43 -11.62 11.73
N VAL A 101 3.30 -10.39 11.24
CA VAL A 101 4.39 -9.53 10.77
C VAL A 101 4.73 -8.52 11.86
N THR A 102 6.03 -8.31 12.15
CA THR A 102 6.46 -7.28 13.11
C THR A 102 6.49 -5.89 12.45
N TYR A 103 6.54 -4.83 13.25
CA TYR A 103 6.73 -3.48 12.73
C TYR A 103 7.99 -3.37 11.85
N GLN A 104 9.09 -3.97 12.30
CA GLN A 104 10.36 -3.97 11.58
C GLN A 104 10.26 -4.69 10.23
N ASP A 105 9.54 -5.80 10.19
CA ASP A 105 9.29 -6.54 8.95
C ASP A 105 8.44 -5.72 7.97
N ALA A 106 7.42 -5.02 8.48
CA ALA A 106 6.58 -4.14 7.66
C ALA A 106 7.39 -2.96 7.06
N VAL A 107 8.29 -2.36 7.85
CA VAL A 107 9.23 -1.35 7.34
C VAL A 107 10.16 -1.94 6.28
N ALA A 108 10.71 -3.14 6.51
CA ALA A 108 11.58 -3.82 5.55
C ALA A 108 10.85 -4.15 4.24
N PHE A 109 9.57 -4.51 4.31
CA PHE A 109 8.70 -4.70 3.14
C PHE A 109 8.53 -3.39 2.35
N CYS A 110 8.24 -2.27 3.01
CA CYS A 110 8.16 -0.96 2.36
C CYS A 110 9.48 -0.58 1.66
N ASP A 111 10.63 -0.83 2.30
CA ASP A 111 11.94 -0.56 1.73
C ASP A 111 12.22 -1.46 0.52
N TRP A 112 11.84 -2.73 0.58
CA TRP A 112 11.95 -3.65 -0.54
C TRP A 112 11.07 -3.22 -1.72
N LEU A 113 9.81 -2.85 -1.46
CA LEU A 113 8.88 -2.39 -2.48
C LEU A 113 9.37 -1.09 -3.12
N THR A 114 9.98 -0.20 -2.31
CA THR A 114 10.62 1.02 -2.78
C THR A 114 11.72 0.74 -3.80
N ARG A 115 12.61 -0.22 -3.50
CA ARG A 115 13.68 -0.63 -4.43
C ARG A 115 13.13 -1.31 -5.67
N LYS A 116 12.06 -2.11 -5.52
CA LYS A 116 11.46 -2.87 -6.62
C LYS A 116 10.76 -1.99 -7.65
N GLU A 117 10.02 -0.98 -7.21
CA GLU A 117 9.20 -0.14 -8.10
C GLU A 117 9.79 1.25 -8.37
N GLY A 118 10.86 1.64 -7.66
CA GLY A 118 11.49 2.96 -7.81
C GLY A 118 10.62 4.12 -7.28
N LYS A 119 9.63 3.82 -6.42
CA LYS A 119 8.75 4.79 -5.76
C LYS A 119 8.97 4.73 -4.25
N THR A 120 8.73 5.80 -3.52
CA THR A 120 8.85 5.77 -2.06
C THR A 120 7.61 5.15 -1.42
N TYR A 121 7.79 4.02 -0.75
CA TYR A 121 6.79 3.37 0.12
C TYR A 121 7.21 3.47 1.58
N ARG A 122 6.24 3.61 2.48
CA ARG A 122 6.40 3.64 3.93
C ARG A 122 5.09 3.27 4.62
N LEU A 123 5.15 3.01 5.91
CA LEU A 123 3.96 2.94 6.75
C LEU A 123 3.29 4.32 6.84
N PRO A 124 1.94 4.39 6.91
CA PRO A 124 1.24 5.62 7.21
C PRO A 124 1.58 6.07 8.63
N THR A 125 1.58 7.38 8.86
CA THR A 125 1.48 7.89 10.23
C THR A 125 0.09 7.60 10.79
N GLU A 126 -0.06 7.59 12.10
CA GLU A 126 -1.37 7.41 12.75
C GLU A 126 -2.39 8.44 12.24
N ALA A 127 -1.97 9.71 12.14
CA ALA A 127 -2.81 10.78 11.60
C ALA A 127 -3.23 10.56 10.14
N GLU A 128 -2.34 10.06 9.29
CA GLU A 128 -2.68 9.74 7.90
C GLU A 128 -3.64 8.55 7.81
N TRP A 129 -3.44 7.54 8.66
CA TRP A 129 -4.32 6.38 8.73
C TRP A 129 -5.72 6.78 9.17
N GLU A 130 -5.86 7.52 10.27
CA GLU A 130 -7.16 7.97 10.76
C GLU A 130 -7.85 8.93 9.78
N TYR A 131 -7.09 9.83 9.15
CA TYR A 131 -7.63 10.73 8.12
C TYR A 131 -8.19 9.97 6.92
N ALA A 132 -7.49 8.92 6.46
CA ALA A 132 -7.96 8.05 5.39
C ALA A 132 -9.23 7.29 5.81
N CYS A 133 -9.27 6.76 7.04
CA CYS A 133 -10.41 6.02 7.57
C CYS A 133 -11.65 6.89 7.80
N LYS A 134 -11.49 8.15 8.19
CA LYS A 134 -12.62 9.07 8.44
C LYS A 134 -13.22 9.64 7.15
N ALA A 135 -12.49 9.62 6.03
CA ALA A 135 -12.96 10.07 4.70
C ALA A 135 -13.70 11.42 4.71
N GLY A 136 -13.20 12.39 5.49
CA GLY A 136 -13.78 13.73 5.62
C GLY A 136 -14.99 13.85 6.56
N ARG A 137 -15.28 12.84 7.39
CA ARG A 137 -16.36 12.85 8.38
C ARG A 137 -15.84 12.96 9.81
N TYR A 138 -16.70 13.37 10.74
CA TYR A 138 -16.40 13.50 12.17
C TYR A 138 -16.92 12.34 13.03
N TRP A 139 -17.61 11.38 12.41
CA TRP A 139 -18.22 10.22 13.07
C TRP A 139 -17.19 9.22 13.59
N ASN A 140 -17.61 8.39 14.55
CA ASN A 140 -16.75 7.40 15.20
C ASN A 140 -16.37 6.24 14.26
N PHE A 141 -17.26 5.84 13.33
CA PHE A 141 -16.97 4.84 12.32
C PHE A 141 -17.14 5.39 10.91
N TYR A 142 -16.45 4.79 9.94
CA TYR A 142 -16.55 5.19 8.54
C TYR A 142 -17.98 5.07 7.98
N MET A 143 -18.73 4.07 8.43
CA MET A 143 -20.09 3.78 7.90
C MET A 143 -21.22 4.49 8.67
N ASP A 144 -21.11 4.67 9.99
CA ASP A 144 -22.14 5.27 10.86
C ASP A 144 -21.54 5.65 12.23
N ASP A 145 -22.35 6.23 13.13
CA ASP A 145 -21.97 6.51 14.53
C ASP A 145 -22.11 5.31 15.47
N LYS A 146 -22.54 4.16 14.96
CA LYS A 146 -22.82 2.98 15.75
C LYS A 146 -21.97 1.82 15.29
N LEU A 147 -21.60 0.97 16.26
CA LEU A 147 -21.05 -0.34 15.94
C LEU A 147 -22.03 -1.08 14.99
N PRO A 148 -21.53 -1.77 13.96
CA PRO A 148 -22.37 -2.65 13.17
C PRO A 148 -23.08 -3.64 14.10
N ALA A 149 -24.33 -3.96 13.80
CA ALA A 149 -25.08 -4.96 14.57
C ALA A 149 -24.24 -6.24 14.63
N ALA A 150 -23.97 -6.73 15.85
CA ALA A 150 -23.25 -7.98 16.03
C ALA A 150 -24.03 -9.11 15.35
N TRP A 151 -23.33 -9.89 14.53
CA TRP A 151 -23.85 -11.06 13.83
C TRP A 151 -24.00 -12.25 14.77
#